data_AF-A0A2N8TCI7-F1
#
_entry.id   AF-A0A2N8TCI7-F1
#
_cell.length_a   1.000
_cell.length_b   1.000
_cell.length_c   1.000
_cell.angle_alpha   90.00
_cell.angle_beta   90.00
_cell.angle_gamma   90.00
#
_symmetry.space_group_name_H-M   'P 1'
#
loop_
_entity.id
_entity.type
_entity.pdbx_description
1 polymer ?
#
loop_
_entity_poly.entity_id
_entity_poly.type
_entity_poly.pdbx_seq_one_letter_code
_entity_poly.pdbx_strand_id
1 'polypeptide(L)'
;MLRTLRRRATAAGLSLATVLAGSLLATGTGAPAHAAVPATIPLKITNNSARGEQLYIYNLGTELSTGRQGWADAAGTFHPWPCP
;
A
#
# COMPACT_ATOMS: atom_id res chain seq x y z
N MET A 1 -17.80 4.50 54.22
CA MET A 1 -18.21 5.27 53.02
C MET A 1 -17.05 5.86 52.22
N LEU A 2 -15.95 6.33 52.83
CA LEU A 2 -14.83 6.96 52.09
C LEU A 2 -14.05 6.00 51.16
N ARG A 3 -13.98 4.70 51.51
CA ARG A 3 -13.27 3.65 50.74
C ARG A 3 -13.94 3.29 49.42
N THR A 4 -15.26 3.40 49.32
CA THR A 4 -16.03 3.09 48.11
C THR A 4 -15.99 4.23 47.10
N LEU A 5 -15.98 5.49 47.55
CA LEU A 5 -15.77 6.65 46.67
C LEU A 5 -14.38 6.65 46.03
N ARG A 6 -13.32 6.37 46.81
CA ARG A 6 -11.95 6.26 46.28
C ARG A 6 -11.82 5.19 45.20
N ARG A 7 -12.46 4.03 45.39
CA ARG A 7 -12.47 2.93 44.40
C ARG A 7 -13.21 3.28 43.11
N ARG A 8 -14.30 4.06 43.19
CA ARG A 8 -15.04 4.53 42.01
C ARG A 8 -14.28 5.61 41.24
N ALA A 9 -13.58 6.51 41.94
CA ALA A 9 -12.73 7.50 41.31
C ALA A 9 -11.54 6.87 40.56
N THR A 10 -10.89 5.85 41.16
CA THR A 10 -9.81 5.11 40.48
C THR A 10 -10.31 4.30 39.29
N ALA A 11 -11.51 3.71 39.37
CA ALA A 11 -12.11 2.98 38.26
C ALA A 11 -12.49 3.90 37.09
N ALA A 12 -13.04 5.09 37.38
CA ALA A 12 -13.38 6.08 36.36
C ALA A 12 -12.13 6.66 35.66
N GLY A 13 -11.06 6.93 36.42
CA GLY A 13 -9.78 7.39 35.88
C GLY A 13 -9.10 6.37 34.96
N LEU A 14 -9.16 5.08 35.32
CA LEU A 14 -8.60 4.00 34.48
C LEU A 14 -9.37 3.84 33.17
N SER A 15 -10.69 4.06 33.20
CA SER A 15 -11.57 3.95 32.03
C SER A 15 -11.34 5.08 31.02
N LEU A 16 -11.06 6.30 31.50
CA LEU A 16 -10.77 7.43 30.63
C LEU A 16 -9.39 7.29 29.96
N ALA A 17 -8.40 6.78 30.70
CA ALA A 17 -7.06 6.53 30.20
C ALA A 17 -7.03 5.47 29.08
N THR A 18 -7.83 4.39 29.19
CA THR A 18 -7.91 3.36 28.16
C THR A 18 -8.62 3.84 26.89
N VAL A 19 -9.65 4.69 27.00
CA VAL A 19 -10.34 5.28 25.84
C VAL A 19 -9.42 6.27 25.09
N LEU A 20 -8.66 7.09 25.82
CA LEU A 20 -7.70 8.03 25.23
C LEU A 20 -6.50 7.30 24.58
N ALA A 21 -5.99 6.24 25.22
CA ALA A 21 -4.93 5.43 24.64
C ALA A 21 -5.41 4.64 23.41
N GLY A 22 -6.62 4.08 23.45
CA GLY A 22 -7.21 3.36 22.32
C GLY A 22 -7.50 4.26 21.11
N SER A 23 -7.95 5.50 21.35
CA SER A 23 -8.17 6.48 20.27
C SER A 23 -6.87 6.96 19.64
N LEU A 24 -5.79 7.15 20.41
CA LEU A 24 -4.48 7.52 19.86
C LEU A 24 -3.86 6.40 19.01
N LEU A 25 -4.03 5.14 19.41
CA LEU A 25 -3.58 3.97 18.64
C LEU A 25 -4.40 3.77 17.35
N ALA A 26 -5.70 4.12 17.37
CA ALA A 26 -6.56 4.04 16.18
C ALA A 26 -6.20 5.10 15.12
N THR A 27 -5.65 6.24 15.52
CA THR A 27 -5.16 7.30 14.61
C THR A 27 -3.72 7.10 14.14
N GLY A 28 -3.02 6.07 14.66
CA GLY A 28 -1.62 5.77 14.40
C GLY A 28 -1.36 4.93 13.16
N THR A 29 -2.38 4.61 12.35
CA THR A 29 -2.17 4.07 11.00
C THR A 29 -1.67 5.22 10.13
N GLY A 30 -0.36 5.48 10.23
CA GLY A 30 0.32 6.41 9.35
C GLY A 30 -0.16 6.15 7.93
N ALA A 31 -0.67 7.20 7.27
CA ALA A 31 -0.98 7.12 5.85
C ALA A 31 0.21 6.43 5.17
N PRO A 32 -0.02 5.44 4.29
CA PRO A 32 1.08 4.74 3.63
C PRO A 32 2.01 5.82 3.13
N ALA A 33 3.24 5.82 3.65
CA ALA A 33 4.28 6.73 3.24
C ALA A 33 4.54 6.39 1.77
N HIS A 34 3.74 6.99 0.89
CA HIS A 34 4.02 7.09 -0.51
C HIS A 34 5.23 8.01 -0.55
N ALA A 35 6.42 7.44 -0.35
CA ALA A 35 7.58 7.93 -1.07
C ALA A 35 7.06 8.16 -2.48
N ALA A 36 7.11 9.41 -2.95
CA ALA A 36 6.57 9.78 -4.24
C ALA A 36 7.41 9.11 -5.33
N VAL A 37 7.22 7.81 -5.50
CA VAL A 37 7.77 7.03 -6.60
C VAL A 37 7.07 7.58 -7.83
N PRO A 38 7.82 8.02 -8.85
CA PRO A 38 7.22 8.47 -10.09
C PRO A 38 6.30 7.39 -10.68
N ALA A 39 5.35 7.80 -11.53
CA ALA A 39 4.42 6.86 -12.16
C ALA A 39 5.12 5.74 -12.94
N THR A 40 6.33 5.99 -13.46
CA THR A 40 7.13 5.02 -14.22
C THR A 40 8.61 5.10 -13.83
N ILE A 41 9.30 3.95 -13.83
CA ILE A 41 10.76 3.84 -13.64
C ILE A 41 11.36 3.18 -14.89
N PRO A 42 12.51 3.65 -15.41
CA PRO A 42 13.14 3.02 -16.56
C PRO A 42 13.69 1.62 -16.24
N LEU A 43 13.25 0.61 -17.00
CA LEU A 43 13.80 -0.75 -16.98
C LEU A 43 14.74 -0.96 -18.17
N LYS A 44 16.03 -1.14 -17.91
CA LYS A 44 17.02 -1.46 -18.96
C LYS A 44 17.11 -2.97 -19.14
N ILE A 45 16.86 -3.44 -20.36
CA ILE A 45 17.03 -4.84 -20.76
C ILE A 45 18.27 -4.95 -21.65
N THR A 46 19.19 -5.86 -21.31
CA THR A 46 20.40 -6.13 -22.09
C THR A 46 20.41 -7.60 -22.47
N ASN A 47 20.58 -7.91 -23.76
CA ASN A 47 20.72 -9.28 -24.22
C ASN A 47 22.19 -9.69 -24.30
N ASN A 48 22.63 -10.50 -23.35
CA ASN A 48 23.96 -11.12 -23.34
C ASN A 48 23.91 -12.63 -23.65
N SER A 49 22.85 -13.11 -24.32
CA SER A 49 22.66 -14.55 -24.54
C SER A 49 23.67 -15.15 -25.52
N ALA A 50 24.38 -14.34 -26.30
CA ALA A 50 25.23 -14.76 -27.43
C ALA A 50 24.48 -15.57 -28.50
N ARG A 51 23.15 -15.44 -28.57
CA ARG A 51 22.32 -16.09 -29.57
C ARG A 51 21.76 -15.08 -30.57
N GLY A 52 21.56 -15.53 -31.82
CA GLY A 52 21.12 -14.68 -32.94
C GLY A 52 19.61 -14.56 -33.10
N GLU A 53 18.81 -15.21 -32.26
CA GLU A 53 17.35 -15.12 -32.32
C GLU A 53 16.83 -13.76 -31.80
N GLN A 54 15.67 -13.36 -32.30
CA GLN A 54 14.98 -12.16 -31.85
C GLN A 54 14.41 -12.34 -30.43
N LEU A 55 14.51 -11.29 -29.61
CA LEU A 55 13.85 -11.20 -28.31
C LEU A 55 12.51 -10.50 -28.42
N TYR A 56 11.51 -11.10 -27.77
CA TYR A 56 10.19 -10.54 -27.61
C TYR A 56 9.93 -10.31 -26.12
N ILE A 57 9.58 -9.08 -25.74
CA ILE A 57 9.36 -8.69 -24.36
C ILE A 57 7.87 -8.40 -24.15
N TYR A 58 7.30 -8.99 -23.10
CA TYR A 58 5.92 -8.79 -22.70
C TYR A 58 5.88 -8.28 -21.27
N ASN A 59 5.35 -7.08 -21.06
CA ASN A 59 5.11 -6.52 -19.74
C ASN A 59 3.63 -6.69 -19.40
N LEU A 60 3.30 -7.77 -18.67
CA LEU A 60 1.93 -8.20 -18.39
C LEU A 60 1.66 -8.09 -16.90
N GLY A 61 0.46 -7.63 -16.53
CA GLY A 61 0.08 -7.53 -15.13
C GLY A 61 -1.21 -6.77 -14.89
N THR A 62 -1.28 -6.16 -13.72
CA THR A 62 -2.44 -5.41 -13.23
C THR A 62 -2.05 -3.96 -12.98
N GLU A 63 -2.82 -3.02 -13.51
CA GLU A 63 -2.61 -1.59 -13.25
C GLU A 63 -3.02 -1.24 -11.81
N LEU A 64 -2.13 -0.61 -11.05
CA LEU A 64 -2.37 -0.30 -9.63
C LEU A 64 -3.55 0.66 -9.39
N SER A 65 -3.75 1.63 -10.29
CA SER A 65 -4.78 2.66 -10.15
C SER A 65 -6.20 2.13 -10.39
N THR A 66 -6.36 1.19 -11.32
CA THR A 66 -7.68 0.68 -11.75
C THR A 66 -7.95 -0.77 -11.34
N GLY A 67 -6.92 -1.53 -10.98
CA GLY A 67 -7.00 -2.96 -10.72
C GLY A 67 -7.27 -3.82 -11.96
N ARG A 68 -7.21 -3.25 -13.17
CA ARG A 68 -7.48 -3.97 -14.43
C ARG A 68 -6.27 -4.76 -14.87
N GLN A 69 -6.51 -5.95 -15.42
CA GLN A 69 -5.47 -6.75 -16.08
C GLN A 69 -5.20 -6.24 -17.50
N GLY A 70 -3.94 -6.30 -17.92
CA GLY A 70 -3.52 -5.81 -19.23
C GLY A 70 -2.03 -5.98 -19.47
N TRP A 71 -1.51 -5.15 -20.37
CA TRP A 71 -0.10 -5.06 -20.70
C TRP A 71 0.35 -3.61 -20.78
N ALA A 72 1.64 -3.35 -20.63
CA ALA A 72 2.20 -2.01 -20.82
C ALA A 72 3.22 -1.99 -21.96
N ASP A 73 3.23 -0.90 -22.72
CA ASP A 73 4.19 -0.70 -23.81
C ASP A 73 5.54 -0.14 -23.32
N ALA A 74 6.47 0.07 -24.26
CA ALA A 74 7.82 0.55 -23.95
C ALA A 74 7.86 1.98 -23.38
N ALA A 75 6.81 2.79 -23.59
CA ALA A 75 6.67 4.11 -23.00
C ALA A 75 6.06 4.05 -21.58
N GLY A 76 5.63 2.87 -21.13
CA GLY A 76 4.95 2.67 -19.85
C GLY A 76 3.44 2.92 -19.92
N THR A 77 2.86 3.08 -21.12
CA THR A 77 1.41 3.25 -21.27
C THR A 77 0.71 1.92 -21.05
N PHE A 78 -0.33 1.90 -20.22
CA PHE A 78 -1.11 0.70 -19.94
C PHE A 78 -2.23 0.48 -20.97
N HIS A 79 -2.39 -0.76 -21.40
CA HIS A 79 -3.39 -1.24 -22.35
C HIS A 79 -4.18 -2.37 -21.68
N PRO A 80 -5.45 -2.14 -21.30
CA PRO A 80 -6.27 -3.16 -20.65
C PRO A 80 -6.59 -4.29 -21.63
N TRP A 81 -6.70 -5.52 -21.13
CA TRP A 81 -7.22 -6.61 -21.95
C TRP A 81 -8.67 -6.33 -22.39
N PRO A 82 -9.06 -6.74 -23.60
CA PRO A 82 -10.47 -6.74 -23.97
C PRO A 82 -11.23 -7.65 -23.01
N CYS A 83 -12.32 -7.15 -22.43
CA CYS A 83 -13.26 -8.00 -21.72
C CYS A 83 -14.03 -8.81 -22.78
N PRO A 84 -14.23 -10.12 -22.59
CA PRO A 84 -15.18 -10.88 -23.39
C PRO A 84 -16.60 -10.32 -23.27
#